data_AF-A0A9P6N709-F1
#
_entry.id   AF-A0A9P6N709-F1
#
_cell.length_a   1.000
_cell.length_b   1.000
_cell.length_c   1.000
_cell.angle_alpha   90.00
_cell.angle_beta   90.00
_cell.angle_gamma   90.00
#
_symmetry.space_group_name_H-M   'P 1'
#
loop_
_entity.id
_entity.type
_entity.pdbx_description
1 polymer ?
#
loop_
_entity_poly.entity_id
_entity_poly.type
_entity_poly.pdbx_seq_one_letter_code
_entity_poly.pdbx_strand_id
1 'polypeptide(L)'
;MTTSEMEEQQKHSNGILQNGHRKGSFKSNELKARPKSVQFQTTTTTITTTRPRSLSSDFDGDPSTTFTYYSYSTSSTASSSSSSRGSTTKSLTAVEYLAHGAVFSLILAHILVAPFTKVEESFNLQAAHDILTFGVSDEGVNQYDHLEFPGVVPRTFVGPLLLAIGSWPIMALTRLFAVGSSLPKGVLGQIIVRATLGLFTFMGWYQMTLGVRHQFGKITSLLFLLVSSVQFHWLFYAGRTLPNTFALAIVNVSYSYWMQASSGNSRTYTEQRLLRMIDCLVVSTVLFRSELLLLLAPITLLELSMTRIRLIPTILEGIKAGFASLAIAVAVDSWFWRQWMWAEGAVFWFNAIQGKSVAWGVSPWHTYFTSLLPKISGVALPLALAAVVIEPRFRRYMLPAGVFVGLYSFLGHKEWRFVVYVVPILNLGAAIALSWVIKRKTLAYRLLAVALFGALGLNFLMSVAQSLISSHNYPGGVALQRLHELDLHRFTAAYVHIDVVAAETGCSRFGEIGSQATPYLWTYSKNESHTSRKDYLHYTHLLTSTPEFHKHDFIILEQIDGYAGLDRVPLGRIIQTCPRAIKGLVSNFSLSKLSKDTVDELLKECSPLQIKKEGKIWIMRRFGAL
;
A
#
# COMPACT_ATOMS: atom_id res chain seq x y z
N MET A 1 -10.52 3.75 -15.77
CA MET A 1 -11.08 2.38 -15.67
C MET A 1 -11.52 2.18 -14.24
N THR A 2 -12.81 2.40 -14.02
CA THR A 2 -13.57 2.15 -12.78
C THR A 2 -14.84 1.35 -13.10
N THR A 3 -15.03 0.96 -14.37
CA THR A 3 -16.29 0.43 -14.91
C THR A 3 -16.26 -1.06 -15.21
N SER A 4 -15.12 -1.66 -15.60
CA SER A 4 -15.10 -3.08 -15.98
C SER A 4 -15.21 -4.03 -14.78
N GLU A 5 -14.72 -3.63 -13.61
CA GLU A 5 -14.83 -4.45 -12.38
C GLU A 5 -16.24 -4.36 -11.76
N MET A 6 -16.99 -3.27 -12.00
CA MET A 6 -18.34 -3.07 -11.45
C MET A 6 -19.44 -3.81 -12.23
N GLU A 7 -19.37 -3.87 -13.56
CA GLU A 7 -20.41 -4.54 -14.37
C GLU A 7 -20.35 -6.08 -14.27
N GLU A 8 -19.18 -6.65 -13.93
CA GLU A 8 -19.00 -8.10 -13.84
C GLU A 8 -19.50 -8.66 -12.50
N GLN A 9 -19.40 -7.88 -11.41
CA GLN A 9 -19.87 -8.28 -10.07
C GLN A 9 -21.40 -8.27 -9.93
N GLN A 10 -22.09 -7.32 -10.58
CA GLN A 10 -23.56 -7.21 -10.49
C GLN A 10 -24.30 -8.35 -11.21
N LYS A 11 -23.67 -8.98 -12.21
CA LYS A 11 -24.22 -10.18 -12.88
C LYS A 11 -23.96 -11.48 -12.12
N HIS A 12 -22.96 -11.52 -11.24
CA HIS A 12 -22.50 -12.79 -10.66
C HIS A 12 -23.24 -13.21 -9.38
N SER A 13 -23.84 -12.27 -8.64
CA SER A 13 -24.64 -12.57 -7.44
C SER A 13 -25.85 -13.46 -7.76
N ASN A 14 -26.41 -13.36 -8.96
CA ASN A 14 -27.54 -14.20 -9.41
C ASN A 14 -27.14 -15.61 -9.87
N GLY A 15 -25.84 -15.94 -10.00
CA GLY A 15 -25.37 -17.16 -10.66
C GLY A 15 -24.82 -18.27 -9.75
N ILE A 16 -24.63 -18.02 -8.45
CA ILE A 16 -23.88 -18.93 -7.56
C ILE A 16 -24.76 -20.05 -6.94
N LEU A 17 -26.06 -20.09 -7.24
CA LEU A 17 -27.01 -21.06 -6.67
C LEU A 17 -27.03 -22.46 -7.32
N GLN A 18 -26.22 -22.76 -8.34
CA GLN A 18 -26.24 -24.07 -8.99
C GLN A 18 -24.84 -24.58 -9.35
N ASN A 19 -24.24 -25.40 -8.48
CA ASN A 19 -23.82 -26.78 -8.81
C ASN A 19 -22.79 -27.33 -7.82
N GLY A 20 -23.19 -28.43 -7.17
CA GLY A 20 -22.36 -29.21 -6.26
C GLY A 20 -21.66 -30.41 -6.91
N HIS A 21 -20.72 -30.94 -6.12
CA HIS A 21 -20.30 -32.33 -6.00
C HIS A 21 -19.68 -33.07 -7.21
N ARG A 22 -18.40 -33.42 -7.07
CA ARG A 22 -17.91 -34.79 -7.32
C ARG A 22 -16.57 -35.07 -6.64
N LYS A 23 -16.55 -36.14 -5.82
CA LYS A 23 -15.38 -36.74 -5.16
C LYS A 23 -14.59 -37.61 -6.16
N GLY A 24 -13.27 -37.67 -6.00
CA GLY A 24 -12.39 -38.63 -6.67
C GLY A 24 -11.17 -38.95 -5.81
N SER A 25 -11.14 -40.16 -5.26
CA SER A 25 -10.00 -40.83 -4.61
C SER A 25 -9.05 -41.39 -5.68
N PHE A 26 -7.74 -41.51 -5.42
CA PHE A 26 -6.99 -42.77 -5.61
C PHE A 26 -5.49 -42.67 -5.20
N LYS A 27 -5.16 -43.56 -4.26
CA LYS A 27 -3.95 -44.38 -3.95
C LYS A 27 -2.51 -43.94 -4.27
N SER A 28 -1.74 -44.07 -3.19
CA SER A 28 -0.31 -44.29 -2.98
C SER A 28 0.35 -45.39 -3.82
N ASN A 29 1.65 -45.24 -4.08
CA ASN A 29 2.60 -46.35 -4.16
C ASN A 29 3.96 -45.94 -3.58
N GLU A 30 4.39 -46.66 -2.55
CA GLU A 30 5.75 -46.69 -2.01
C GLU A 30 6.69 -47.44 -2.97
N LEU A 31 7.97 -47.04 -3.00
CA LEU A 31 9.06 -47.94 -3.38
C LEU A 31 10.33 -47.59 -2.58
N LYS A 32 10.86 -48.62 -1.93
CA LYS A 32 11.97 -48.64 -0.97
C LYS A 32 13.34 -48.77 -1.66
N ALA A 33 14.30 -48.05 -1.06
CA ALA A 33 15.68 -48.45 -0.69
C ALA A 33 16.72 -48.81 -1.78
N ARG A 34 17.92 -48.19 -1.71
CA ARG A 34 19.08 -48.63 -0.89
C ARG A 34 20.30 -47.70 -1.08
N PRO A 35 21.27 -47.71 -0.15
CA PRO A 35 22.28 -46.66 0.04
C PRO A 35 23.61 -46.97 -0.67
N LYS A 36 24.41 -45.91 -0.95
CA LYS A 36 25.84 -46.05 -1.25
C LYS A 36 26.66 -45.03 -0.46
N SER A 37 27.53 -45.59 0.38
CA SER A 37 28.62 -44.95 1.11
C SER A 37 29.72 -44.47 0.17
N VAL A 38 30.24 -43.24 0.39
CA VAL A 38 31.51 -42.79 -0.18
C VAL A 38 32.32 -42.08 0.91
N GLN A 39 33.53 -42.60 1.15
CA GLN A 39 34.56 -42.06 2.01
C GLN A 39 35.12 -40.75 1.44
N PHE A 40 35.45 -39.78 2.30
CA PHE A 40 36.30 -38.64 1.94
C PHE A 40 37.47 -38.50 2.91
N GLN A 41 38.65 -38.40 2.31
CA GLN A 41 39.96 -38.26 2.95
C GLN A 41 40.13 -36.87 3.58
N THR A 42 40.69 -36.87 4.79
CA THR A 42 41.09 -35.70 5.56
C THR A 42 42.41 -35.15 5.03
N THR A 43 42.48 -33.86 4.71
CA THR A 43 43.76 -33.16 4.48
C THR A 43 43.86 -32.02 5.49
N THR A 44 44.82 -32.15 6.39
CA THR A 44 45.18 -31.19 7.44
C THR A 44 46.04 -30.07 6.84
N THR A 45 45.72 -28.81 7.13
CA THR A 45 46.62 -27.68 6.85
C THR A 45 46.83 -26.87 8.11
N THR A 46 48.09 -26.86 8.55
CA THR A 46 48.61 -26.17 9.74
C THR A 46 48.64 -24.67 9.52
N ILE A 47 48.07 -23.88 10.43
CA ILE A 47 48.22 -22.41 10.46
C ILE A 47 48.91 -22.03 11.78
N THR A 48 50.06 -21.38 11.64
CA THR A 48 50.94 -20.89 12.71
C THR A 48 50.34 -19.64 13.34
N THR A 49 49.96 -19.70 14.62
CA THR A 49 49.53 -18.53 15.41
C THR A 49 50.67 -17.98 16.25
N THR A 50 51.04 -16.72 16.01
CA THR A 50 51.85 -15.90 16.92
C THR A 50 50.93 -15.15 17.90
N ARG A 51 51.12 -15.42 19.21
CA ARG A 51 50.59 -14.62 20.33
C ARG A 51 51.45 -13.36 20.51
N PRO A 52 50.90 -12.29 21.12
CA PRO A 52 51.32 -12.06 22.50
C PRO A 52 50.25 -11.55 23.48
N ARG A 53 50.47 -11.99 24.72
CA ARG A 53 50.28 -11.39 26.06
C ARG A 53 48.88 -11.05 26.59
N SER A 54 48.58 -11.78 27.65
CA SER A 54 47.68 -11.53 28.78
C SER A 54 48.02 -10.29 29.60
N LEU A 55 46.99 -9.62 30.12
CA LEU A 55 46.94 -9.12 31.49
C LEU A 55 45.48 -9.01 31.94
N SER A 56 45.23 -9.56 33.12
CA SER A 56 44.00 -9.70 33.88
C SER A 56 43.66 -8.45 34.70
N SER A 57 42.36 -8.16 34.89
CA SER A 57 41.77 -7.81 36.19
C SER A 57 40.25 -7.69 36.08
N ASP A 58 39.56 -8.25 37.07
CA ASP A 58 38.12 -8.37 37.29
C ASP A 58 37.34 -7.03 37.30
N PHE A 59 36.04 -7.06 36.97
CA PHE A 59 34.92 -6.57 37.79
C PHE A 59 33.54 -6.76 37.10
N ASP A 60 32.55 -7.13 37.91
CA ASP A 60 31.12 -7.38 37.61
C ASP A 60 30.34 -6.23 36.96
N GLY A 61 29.27 -6.54 36.21
CA GLY A 61 28.15 -5.62 35.95
C GLY A 61 27.37 -5.82 34.63
N ASP A 62 26.16 -6.38 34.73
CA ASP A 62 24.91 -6.27 33.92
C ASP A 62 24.93 -5.84 32.43
N PRO A 63 24.15 -6.48 31.52
CA PRO A 63 24.13 -6.15 30.10
C PRO A 63 23.22 -4.94 29.81
N SER A 64 23.81 -3.75 29.69
CA SER A 64 23.15 -2.60 29.08
C SER A 64 23.27 -2.65 27.54
N THR A 65 22.13 -2.62 26.87
CA THR A 65 21.96 -2.46 25.42
C THR A 65 22.53 -1.12 24.95
N THR A 66 23.72 -1.13 24.37
CA THR A 66 24.32 0.06 23.75
C THR A 66 23.90 0.19 22.29
N PHE A 67 22.99 1.12 22.00
CA PHE A 67 22.73 1.59 20.64
C PHE A 67 23.95 2.33 20.11
N THR A 68 24.67 1.73 19.16
CA THR A 68 25.81 2.37 18.50
C THR A 68 25.31 3.32 17.40
N TYR A 69 25.28 4.62 17.71
CA TYR A 69 25.22 5.67 16.69
C TYR A 69 26.58 5.79 16.01
N TYR A 70 26.71 5.33 14.77
CA TYR A 70 27.88 5.64 13.95
C TYR A 70 27.66 6.96 13.22
N SER A 71 28.22 8.03 13.77
CA SER A 71 28.50 9.26 13.03
C SER A 71 29.73 9.04 12.15
N TYR A 72 29.57 9.17 10.84
CA TYR A 72 30.69 9.15 9.91
C TYR A 72 31.41 10.50 9.97
N SER A 73 32.57 10.56 10.63
CA SER A 73 33.57 11.60 10.37
C SER A 73 34.52 11.10 9.28
N THR A 74 34.48 11.76 8.12
CA THR A 74 35.48 11.56 7.07
C THR A 74 36.76 12.29 7.46
N SER A 75 37.76 11.58 7.97
CA SER A 75 39.14 12.08 8.05
C SER A 75 39.79 11.97 6.67
N SER A 76 39.57 12.98 5.82
CA SER A 76 40.44 13.21 4.66
C SER A 76 41.54 14.18 5.09
N THR A 77 42.76 13.70 5.26
CA THR A 77 43.95 14.53 5.16
C THR A 77 44.02 15.07 3.74
N ALA A 78 43.52 16.29 3.55
CA ALA A 78 43.59 17.01 2.29
C ALA A 78 44.25 18.37 2.54
N SER A 79 45.42 18.53 1.93
CA SER A 79 46.04 19.83 1.70
C SER A 79 45.07 20.76 0.94
N SER A 80 45.11 22.02 1.35
CA SER A 80 44.30 23.17 0.99
C SER A 80 43.82 23.27 -0.47
N SER A 81 42.52 22.97 -0.70
CA SER A 81 41.66 23.60 -1.73
C SER A 81 40.17 23.21 -1.56
N SER A 82 39.47 23.69 -0.52
CA SER A 82 38.16 23.13 -0.11
C SER A 82 36.96 24.08 0.06
N SER A 83 37.02 25.36 -0.35
CA SER A 83 35.88 26.27 -0.10
C SER A 83 34.67 26.05 -1.02
N SER A 84 34.83 25.63 -2.28
CA SER A 84 33.70 25.49 -3.23
C SER A 84 32.97 24.13 -3.16
N ARG A 85 33.67 23.02 -2.90
CA ARG A 85 33.08 21.67 -2.80
C ARG A 85 32.20 21.47 -1.55
N GLY A 86 32.48 22.19 -0.47
CA GLY A 86 31.70 22.13 0.78
C GLY A 86 30.32 22.77 0.68
N SER A 87 30.16 23.80 -0.17
CA SER A 87 28.88 24.50 -0.37
C SER A 87 27.90 23.66 -1.22
N THR A 88 28.38 23.09 -2.33
CA THR A 88 27.54 22.28 -3.24
C THR A 88 27.01 21.01 -2.57
N THR A 89 27.81 20.35 -1.71
CA THR A 89 27.42 19.11 -1.03
C THR A 89 26.39 19.33 0.07
N LYS A 90 26.46 20.45 0.81
CA LYS A 90 25.44 20.86 1.78
C LYS A 90 24.12 21.21 1.09
N SER A 91 24.16 21.94 -0.02
CA SER A 91 22.98 22.30 -0.81
C SER A 91 22.22 21.08 -1.34
N LEU A 92 22.92 20.09 -1.91
CA LEU A 92 22.29 18.85 -2.40
C LEU A 92 21.60 18.03 -1.30
N THR A 93 22.13 18.06 -0.09
CA THR A 93 21.55 17.33 1.05
C THR A 93 20.28 18.02 1.55
N ALA A 94 20.25 19.35 1.57
CA ALA A 94 19.04 20.11 1.87
C ALA A 94 17.92 19.86 0.85
N VAL A 95 18.26 19.81 -0.43
CA VAL A 95 17.30 19.48 -1.51
C VAL A 95 16.73 18.07 -1.33
N GLU A 96 17.54 17.10 -0.90
CA GLU A 96 17.08 15.73 -0.63
C GLU A 96 16.05 15.68 0.50
N TYR A 97 16.29 16.40 1.60
CA TYR A 97 15.31 16.50 2.69
C TYR A 97 14.01 17.20 2.27
N LEU A 98 14.11 18.27 1.46
CA LEU A 98 12.93 18.94 0.91
C LEU A 98 12.14 18.03 -0.03
N ALA A 99 12.82 17.25 -0.87
CA ALA A 99 12.18 16.29 -1.77
C ALA A 99 11.48 15.17 -0.99
N HIS A 100 12.10 14.66 0.08
CA HIS A 100 11.48 13.72 1.00
C HIS A 100 10.25 14.30 1.69
N GLY A 101 10.33 15.52 2.22
CA GLY A 101 9.20 16.24 2.79
C GLY A 101 8.06 16.39 1.80
N ALA A 102 8.35 16.82 0.57
CA ALA A 102 7.36 16.97 -0.49
C ALA A 102 6.65 15.65 -0.83
N VAL A 103 7.39 14.54 -0.92
CA VAL A 103 6.81 13.22 -1.15
C VAL A 103 5.87 12.81 -0.02
N PHE A 104 6.27 13.00 1.24
CA PHE A 104 5.40 12.70 2.37
C PHE A 104 4.16 13.60 2.41
N SER A 105 4.32 14.90 2.15
CA SER A 105 3.19 15.83 2.03
C SER A 105 2.22 15.45 0.93
N LEU A 106 2.71 14.92 -0.20
CA LEU A 106 1.85 14.40 -1.28
C LEU A 106 1.05 13.17 -0.81
N ILE A 107 1.64 12.26 -0.04
CA ILE A 107 0.91 11.12 0.54
C ILE A 107 -0.24 11.63 1.42
N LEU A 108 0.04 12.58 2.32
CA LEU A 108 -0.97 13.19 3.18
C LEU A 108 -2.06 13.89 2.36
N ALA A 109 -1.70 14.63 1.32
CA ALA A 109 -2.66 15.29 0.43
C ALA A 109 -3.62 14.28 -0.22
N HIS A 110 -3.13 13.13 -0.71
CA HIS A 110 -4.00 12.09 -1.27
C HIS A 110 -4.95 11.47 -0.22
N ILE A 111 -4.49 11.31 1.03
CA ILE A 111 -5.34 10.84 2.14
C ILE A 111 -6.46 11.84 2.42
N LEU A 112 -6.16 13.14 2.43
CA LEU A 112 -7.15 14.20 2.67
C LEU A 112 -8.13 14.36 1.50
N VAL A 113 -7.67 14.20 0.25
CA VAL A 113 -8.52 14.30 -0.94
C VAL A 113 -9.54 13.16 -1.00
N ALA A 114 -9.15 11.96 -0.60
CA ALA A 114 -9.98 10.76 -0.58
C ALA A 114 -9.90 10.07 0.80
N PRO A 115 -10.63 10.56 1.81
CA PRO A 115 -10.51 10.10 3.21
C PRO A 115 -11.12 8.72 3.45
N PHE A 116 -12.04 8.28 2.60
CA PHE A 116 -12.71 6.99 2.68
C PHE A 116 -11.98 5.87 1.91
N THR A 117 -12.33 4.62 2.22
CA THR A 117 -11.66 3.40 1.76
C THR A 117 -12.60 2.51 0.95
N LYS A 118 -12.03 1.57 0.18
CA LYS A 118 -12.79 0.55 -0.56
C LYS A 118 -12.88 -0.78 0.21
N VAL A 119 -13.70 -1.70 -0.31
CA VAL A 119 -13.92 -3.04 0.26
C VAL A 119 -12.63 -3.81 0.53
N GLU A 120 -11.62 -3.68 -0.32
CA GLU A 120 -10.38 -4.43 -0.19
C GLU A 120 -9.45 -3.90 0.92
N GLU A 121 -9.72 -2.68 1.37
CA GLU A 121 -9.03 -2.00 2.46
C GLU A 121 -9.77 -2.20 3.80
N SER A 122 -11.03 -2.63 3.74
CA SER A 122 -11.98 -2.61 4.86
C SER A 122 -11.49 -3.43 6.05
N PHE A 123 -11.11 -4.69 5.85
CA PHE A 123 -10.70 -5.57 6.95
C PHE A 123 -9.63 -4.93 7.83
N ASN A 124 -8.53 -4.48 7.23
CA ASN A 124 -7.40 -3.94 8.00
C ASN A 124 -7.76 -2.62 8.69
N LEU A 125 -8.65 -1.84 8.09
CA LEU A 125 -9.12 -0.58 8.66
C LEU A 125 -10.06 -0.83 9.86
N GLN A 126 -11.04 -1.72 9.71
CA GLN A 126 -11.98 -2.11 10.76
C GLN A 126 -11.24 -2.78 11.91
N ALA A 127 -10.29 -3.68 11.62
CA ALA A 127 -9.44 -4.30 12.64
C ALA A 127 -8.60 -3.25 13.41
N ALA A 128 -8.04 -2.25 12.72
CA ALA A 128 -7.32 -1.18 13.40
C ALA A 128 -8.24 -0.32 14.28
N HIS A 129 -9.46 -0.02 13.79
CA HIS A 129 -10.50 0.64 14.59
C HIS A 129 -10.81 -0.14 15.86
N ASP A 130 -11.05 -1.44 15.73
CA ASP A 130 -11.51 -2.28 16.83
C ASP A 130 -10.43 -2.47 17.89
N ILE A 131 -9.16 -2.61 17.49
CA ILE A 131 -8.02 -2.63 18.41
C ILE A 131 -7.91 -1.31 19.19
N LEU A 132 -8.07 -0.17 18.50
CA LEU A 132 -7.97 1.16 19.12
C LEU A 132 -9.16 1.48 20.03
N THR A 133 -10.33 0.91 19.75
CA THR A 133 -11.60 1.24 20.41
C THR A 133 -11.93 0.28 21.54
N PHE A 134 -11.86 -1.03 21.28
CA PHE A 134 -12.24 -2.08 22.22
C PHE A 134 -11.04 -2.73 22.92
N GLY A 135 -9.82 -2.46 22.43
CA GLY A 135 -8.60 -3.05 22.99
C GLY A 135 -8.43 -4.53 22.61
N VAL A 136 -7.39 -5.16 23.15
CA VAL A 136 -7.00 -6.55 22.82
C VAL A 136 -7.42 -7.57 23.89
N SER A 137 -8.20 -7.16 24.89
CA SER A 137 -8.72 -8.03 25.94
C SER A 137 -9.74 -9.02 25.38
N ASP A 138 -10.00 -10.10 26.12
CA ASP A 138 -10.97 -11.12 25.69
C ASP A 138 -12.37 -10.51 25.47
N GLU A 139 -12.83 -9.68 26.40
CA GLU A 139 -14.11 -8.97 26.29
C GLU A 139 -14.15 -7.97 25.12
N GLY A 140 -13.00 -7.35 24.81
CA GLY A 140 -12.86 -6.41 23.71
C GLY A 140 -12.94 -7.11 22.36
N VAL A 141 -12.22 -8.22 22.19
CA VAL A 141 -12.18 -8.98 20.92
C VAL A 141 -13.57 -9.51 20.54
N ASN A 142 -14.44 -9.83 21.50
CA ASN A 142 -15.81 -10.28 21.23
C ASN A 142 -16.71 -9.22 20.57
N GLN A 143 -16.27 -7.96 20.51
CA GLN A 143 -16.99 -6.84 19.88
C GLN A 143 -16.47 -6.51 18.48
N TYR A 144 -15.49 -7.25 17.96
CA TYR A 144 -14.84 -6.92 16.70
C TYR A 144 -15.72 -7.25 15.48
N ASP A 145 -15.60 -6.42 14.44
CA ASP A 145 -16.38 -6.49 13.19
C ASP A 145 -16.20 -7.82 12.48
N HIS A 146 -15.00 -8.41 12.51
CA HIS A 146 -14.70 -9.66 11.79
C HIS A 146 -15.37 -10.90 12.39
N LEU A 147 -15.84 -10.84 13.64
CA LEU A 147 -16.62 -11.93 14.25
C LEU A 147 -18.09 -11.85 13.86
N GLU A 148 -18.63 -10.64 13.70
CA GLU A 148 -20.02 -10.42 13.25
C GLU A 148 -20.14 -10.59 11.73
N PHE A 149 -19.17 -10.05 10.98
CA PHE A 149 -19.11 -10.07 9.52
C PHE A 149 -17.78 -10.69 9.05
N PRO A 150 -17.61 -12.01 9.21
CA PRO A 150 -16.44 -12.70 8.68
C PRO A 150 -16.48 -12.65 7.15
N GLY A 151 -15.55 -11.91 6.54
CA GLY A 151 -15.39 -11.92 5.09
C GLY A 151 -15.08 -13.32 4.54
N VAL A 152 -15.09 -13.46 3.21
CA VAL A 152 -14.93 -14.76 2.51
C VAL A 152 -13.65 -15.52 2.90
N VAL A 153 -12.59 -14.78 3.24
CA VAL A 153 -11.28 -15.34 3.58
C VAL A 153 -10.69 -14.53 4.73
N PRO A 154 -10.09 -15.19 5.74
CA PRO A 154 -9.44 -14.49 6.82
C PRO A 154 -8.25 -13.68 6.35
N ARG A 155 -7.91 -12.64 7.12
CA ARG A 155 -6.78 -11.75 6.88
C ARG A 155 -5.99 -11.60 8.17
N THR A 156 -4.70 -11.33 8.05
CA THR A 156 -3.83 -11.26 9.22
C THR A 156 -4.10 -10.02 10.07
N PHE A 157 -4.05 -10.17 11.39
CA PHE A 157 -4.15 -9.07 12.35
C PHE A 157 -2.80 -8.38 12.63
N VAL A 158 -1.68 -8.92 12.14
CA VAL A 158 -0.35 -8.35 12.38
C VAL A 158 -0.24 -6.92 11.84
N GLY A 159 -0.74 -6.67 10.62
CA GLY A 159 -0.75 -5.33 10.02
C GLY A 159 -1.58 -4.32 10.82
N PRO A 160 -2.87 -4.60 11.06
CA PRO A 160 -3.74 -3.75 11.88
C PRO A 160 -3.21 -3.48 13.29
N LEU A 161 -2.61 -4.48 13.94
CA LEU A 161 -2.00 -4.32 15.26
C LEU A 161 -0.83 -3.33 15.24
N LEU A 162 0.06 -3.44 14.25
CA LEU A 162 1.16 -2.49 14.06
C LEU A 162 0.65 -1.07 13.77
N LEU A 163 -0.45 -0.94 13.01
CA LEU A 163 -1.08 0.36 12.78
C LEU A 163 -1.66 0.93 14.06
N ALA A 164 -2.43 0.15 14.81
CA ALA A 164 -3.02 0.61 16.07
C ALA A 164 -1.92 1.09 17.04
N ILE A 165 -0.84 0.33 17.21
CA ILE A 165 0.31 0.72 18.04
C ILE A 165 0.94 2.02 17.53
N GLY A 166 1.13 2.17 16.21
CA GLY A 166 1.73 3.37 15.62
C GLY A 166 0.83 4.60 15.65
N SER A 167 -0.49 4.42 15.61
CA SER A 167 -1.49 5.49 15.63
C SER A 167 -1.83 5.96 17.04
N TRP A 168 -1.71 5.08 18.04
CA TRP A 168 -2.09 5.38 19.42
C TRP A 168 -1.39 6.61 20.01
N PRO A 169 -0.07 6.82 19.87
CA PRO A 169 0.60 8.02 20.41
C PRO A 169 0.09 9.31 19.76
N ILE A 170 -0.19 9.27 18.45
CA ILE A 170 -0.70 10.43 17.70
C ILE A 170 -2.11 10.78 18.16
N MET A 171 -2.98 9.76 18.31
CA MET A 171 -4.32 9.94 18.83
C MET A 171 -4.33 10.37 20.31
N ALA A 172 -3.39 9.88 21.12
CA ALA A 172 -3.23 10.31 22.50
C ALA A 172 -2.79 11.78 22.58
N LEU A 173 -1.88 12.22 21.70
CA LEU A 173 -1.43 13.61 21.62
C LEU A 173 -2.59 14.56 21.26
N THR A 174 -3.47 14.15 20.33
CA THR A 174 -4.64 14.97 19.99
C THR A 174 -5.59 15.16 21.18
N ARG A 175 -5.64 14.25 22.16
CA ARG A 175 -6.40 14.45 23.40
C ARG A 175 -5.85 15.58 24.28
N LEU A 176 -4.55 15.88 24.17
CA LEU A 176 -3.94 16.98 24.95
C LEU A 176 -4.34 18.35 24.40
N PHE A 177 -4.68 18.43 23.12
CA PHE A 177 -5.05 19.69 22.44
C PHE A 177 -6.55 19.83 22.16
N ALA A 178 -7.29 18.72 22.09
CA ALA A 178 -8.74 18.73 21.95
C ALA A 178 -9.41 18.76 23.33
N VAL A 179 -10.30 19.72 23.56
CA VAL A 179 -11.13 19.80 24.78
C VAL A 179 -12.17 18.67 24.74
N GLY A 180 -11.76 17.46 25.14
CA GLY A 180 -12.59 16.26 25.16
C GLY A 180 -11.78 15.01 25.48
N SER A 181 -12.22 14.23 26.47
CA SER A 181 -11.47 13.13 27.09
C SER A 181 -11.38 11.82 26.28
N SER A 182 -11.75 11.79 25.00
CA SER A 182 -11.77 10.57 24.16
C SER A 182 -10.80 10.65 22.98
N LEU A 183 -10.30 9.49 22.47
CA LEU A 183 -9.50 9.46 21.23
C LEU A 183 -10.31 10.10 20.09
N PRO A 184 -9.67 10.70 19.07
CA PRO A 184 -10.37 11.13 17.87
C PRO A 184 -11.16 9.96 17.27
N LYS A 185 -12.48 10.02 17.42
CA LYS A 185 -13.44 9.18 16.72
C LYS A 185 -13.83 9.86 15.40
N GLY A 186 -14.52 9.16 14.52
CA GLY A 186 -14.90 9.75 13.24
C GLY A 186 -13.82 9.62 12.16
N VAL A 187 -14.02 10.40 11.10
CA VAL A 187 -13.12 10.52 9.95
C VAL A 187 -11.68 10.91 10.35
N LEU A 188 -11.52 11.69 11.43
CA LEU A 188 -10.18 12.07 11.92
C LEU A 188 -9.36 10.87 12.39
N GLY A 189 -9.98 9.93 13.12
CA GLY A 189 -9.29 8.72 13.56
C GLY A 189 -8.84 7.85 12.38
N GLN A 190 -9.70 7.72 11.38
CA GLN A 190 -9.37 7.05 10.11
C GLN A 190 -8.23 7.74 9.37
N ILE A 191 -8.21 9.08 9.30
CA ILE A 191 -7.12 9.85 8.69
C ILE A 191 -5.80 9.58 9.44
N ILE A 192 -5.81 9.55 10.77
CA ILE A 192 -4.60 9.26 11.57
C ILE A 192 -4.07 7.86 11.26
N VAL A 193 -4.94 6.83 11.28
CA VAL A 193 -4.53 5.45 10.96
C VAL A 193 -3.93 5.34 9.56
N ARG A 194 -4.57 5.98 8.58
CA ARG A 194 -4.09 6.01 7.20
C ARG A 194 -2.80 6.80 7.05
N ALA A 195 -2.62 7.89 7.80
CA ALA A 195 -1.39 8.67 7.82
C ALA A 195 -0.24 7.88 8.48
N THR A 196 -0.51 7.11 9.51
CA THR A 196 0.46 6.17 10.11
C THR A 196 0.92 5.12 9.09
N LEU A 197 0.00 4.51 8.34
CA LEU A 197 0.38 3.59 7.27
C LEU A 197 1.16 4.32 6.15
N GLY A 198 0.72 5.53 5.79
CA GLY A 198 1.43 6.39 4.85
C GLY A 198 2.87 6.68 5.28
N LEU A 199 3.10 6.89 6.58
CA LEU A 199 4.43 7.06 7.17
C LEU A 199 5.25 5.77 7.07
N PHE A 200 4.68 4.60 7.39
CA PHE A 200 5.41 3.32 7.25
C PHE A 200 5.80 3.04 5.79
N THR A 201 4.90 3.27 4.85
CA THR A 201 5.18 3.16 3.42
C THR A 201 6.26 4.16 2.98
N PHE A 202 6.18 5.40 3.44
CA PHE A 202 7.19 6.43 3.19
C PHE A 202 8.55 6.06 3.76
N MET A 203 8.62 5.49 4.96
CA MET A 203 9.87 5.03 5.56
C MET A 203 10.51 3.91 4.73
N GLY A 204 9.70 2.98 4.21
CA GLY A 204 10.18 2.00 3.22
C GLY A 204 10.76 2.69 1.97
N TRP A 205 10.04 3.66 1.41
CA TRP A 205 10.49 4.43 0.25
C TRP A 205 11.77 5.24 0.53
N TYR A 206 11.90 5.82 1.73
CA TYR A 206 13.09 6.50 2.21
C TYR A 206 14.28 5.53 2.28
N GLN A 207 14.09 4.33 2.84
CA GLN A 207 15.15 3.33 2.85
C GLN A 207 15.59 2.95 1.42
N MET A 208 14.64 2.85 0.48
CA MET A 208 14.95 2.63 -0.93
C MET A 208 15.84 3.77 -1.48
N THR A 209 15.58 5.04 -1.17
CA THR A 209 16.43 6.15 -1.66
C THR A 209 17.86 6.05 -1.15
N LEU A 210 18.07 5.62 0.09
CA LEU A 210 19.41 5.37 0.62
C LEU A 210 20.14 4.28 -0.17
N GLY A 211 19.43 3.20 -0.54
CA GLY A 211 19.95 2.14 -1.41
C GLY A 211 20.33 2.66 -2.80
N VAL A 212 19.45 3.46 -3.42
CA VAL A 212 19.70 4.08 -4.73
C VAL A 212 20.89 5.02 -4.67
N ARG A 213 20.97 5.86 -3.63
CA ARG A 213 22.09 6.78 -3.40
C ARG A 213 23.40 6.02 -3.25
N HIS A 214 23.41 4.92 -2.51
CA HIS A 214 24.58 4.09 -2.30
C HIS A 214 25.07 3.46 -3.63
N GLN A 215 24.16 2.92 -4.44
CA GLN A 215 24.54 2.18 -5.66
C GLN A 215 24.75 3.05 -6.90
N PHE A 216 23.93 4.09 -7.09
CA PHE A 216 23.86 4.89 -8.32
C PHE A 216 24.16 6.38 -8.10
N GLY A 217 24.43 6.80 -6.85
CA GLY A 217 24.83 8.15 -6.48
C GLY A 217 23.67 9.09 -6.17
N LYS A 218 24.00 10.24 -5.55
CA LYS A 218 23.03 11.23 -5.03
C LYS A 218 22.08 11.80 -6.07
N ILE A 219 22.58 12.10 -7.28
CA ILE A 219 21.75 12.67 -8.36
C ILE A 219 20.65 11.69 -8.78
N THR A 220 20.99 10.40 -8.91
CA THR A 220 20.01 9.37 -9.26
C THR A 220 18.99 9.18 -8.13
N SER A 221 19.40 9.28 -6.87
CA SER A 221 18.47 9.29 -5.71
C SER A 221 17.46 10.44 -5.77
N LEU A 222 17.93 11.66 -6.05
CA LEU A 222 17.05 12.83 -6.20
C LEU A 222 16.07 12.67 -7.37
N LEU A 223 16.54 12.14 -8.51
CA LEU A 223 15.68 11.86 -9.66
C LEU A 223 14.69 10.72 -9.37
N PHE A 224 15.07 9.74 -8.56
CA PHE A 224 14.16 8.70 -8.09
C PHE A 224 13.03 9.27 -7.24
N LEU A 225 13.33 10.20 -6.34
CA LEU A 225 12.32 10.93 -5.57
C LEU A 225 11.41 11.76 -6.48
N LEU A 226 11.97 12.46 -7.48
CA LEU A 226 11.19 13.22 -8.44
C LEU A 226 10.25 12.34 -9.28
N VAL A 227 10.74 11.23 -9.83
CA VAL A 227 9.90 10.29 -10.58
C VAL A 227 8.81 9.72 -9.68
N SER A 228 9.14 9.40 -8.44
CA SER A 228 8.17 8.90 -7.47
C SER A 228 7.13 9.98 -7.11
N SER A 229 7.51 11.24 -6.96
CA SER A 229 6.59 12.32 -6.58
C SER A 229 5.56 12.68 -7.66
N VAL A 230 5.77 12.25 -8.91
CA VAL A 230 4.83 12.51 -10.02
C VAL A 230 3.91 11.35 -10.35
N GLN A 231 3.96 10.24 -9.60
CA GLN A 231 3.17 9.04 -9.87
C GLN A 231 1.94 8.92 -8.97
N PHE A 232 0.78 8.72 -9.60
CA PHE A 232 -0.48 8.55 -8.90
C PHE A 232 -0.55 7.31 -8.02
N HIS A 233 -0.25 6.14 -8.58
CA HIS A 233 -0.63 4.87 -7.96
C HIS A 233 0.05 4.67 -6.60
N TRP A 234 1.38 4.71 -6.51
CA TRP A 234 2.00 4.43 -5.21
C TRP A 234 1.68 5.53 -4.17
N LEU A 235 1.59 6.80 -4.56
CA LEU A 235 1.24 7.91 -3.66
C LEU A 235 -0.20 7.79 -3.11
N PHE A 236 -1.17 7.55 -3.98
CA PHE A 236 -2.58 7.44 -3.60
C PHE A 236 -2.86 6.22 -2.73
N TYR A 237 -2.14 5.11 -2.95
CA TYR A 237 -2.31 3.87 -2.21
C TYR A 237 -1.37 3.75 -0.98
N ALA A 238 -0.42 4.67 -0.78
CA ALA A 238 0.54 4.61 0.33
C ALA A 238 -0.10 4.60 1.73
N GLY A 239 -1.25 5.28 1.89
CA GLY A 239 -2.04 5.30 3.13
C GLY A 239 -3.32 4.47 3.06
N ARG A 240 -3.48 3.60 2.05
CA ARG A 240 -4.63 2.69 1.93
C ARG A 240 -4.29 1.35 2.54
N THR A 241 -5.18 0.82 3.37
CA THR A 241 -4.97 -0.36 4.23
C THR A 241 -5.05 -1.69 3.47
N LEU A 242 -4.44 -1.73 2.28
CA LEU A 242 -4.28 -2.95 1.49
C LEU A 242 -3.14 -3.79 2.09
N PRO A 243 -3.26 -5.12 2.17
CA PRO A 243 -2.13 -5.95 2.62
C PRO A 243 -0.90 -5.83 1.70
N ASN A 244 -1.07 -5.48 0.42
CA ASN A 244 0.05 -5.13 -0.47
C ASN A 244 0.85 -3.92 0.03
N THR A 245 0.20 -2.92 0.61
CA THR A 245 0.85 -1.69 1.09
C THR A 245 1.77 -2.00 2.27
N PHE A 246 1.30 -2.82 3.22
CA PHE A 246 2.13 -3.32 4.32
C PHE A 246 3.36 -4.08 3.83
N ALA A 247 3.14 -5.02 2.90
CA ALA A 247 4.22 -5.79 2.30
C ALA A 247 5.21 -4.88 1.53
N LEU A 248 4.71 -3.89 0.80
CA LEU A 248 5.53 -2.98 -0.01
C LEU A 248 6.50 -2.15 0.85
N ALA A 249 6.07 -1.72 2.05
CA ALA A 249 6.95 -1.02 2.98
C ALA A 249 8.20 -1.83 3.32
N ILE A 250 8.04 -3.13 3.62
CA ILE A 250 9.14 -4.04 3.96
C ILE A 250 9.94 -4.45 2.71
N VAL A 251 9.27 -4.68 1.57
CA VAL A 251 9.93 -4.98 0.30
C VAL A 251 10.88 -3.85 -0.12
N ASN A 252 10.52 -2.58 0.10
CA ASN A 252 11.42 -1.47 -0.18
C ASN A 252 12.68 -1.47 0.71
N VAL A 253 12.55 -1.87 1.97
CA VAL A 253 13.72 -2.08 2.86
C VAL A 253 14.59 -3.21 2.32
N SER A 254 13.98 -4.30 1.83
CA SER A 254 14.72 -5.40 1.21
C SER A 254 15.52 -4.95 -0.02
N TYR A 255 14.92 -4.14 -0.90
CA TYR A 255 15.61 -3.57 -2.06
C TYR A 255 16.75 -2.64 -1.67
N SER A 256 16.60 -1.87 -0.59
CA SER A 256 17.69 -1.06 -0.06
C SER A 256 18.89 -1.92 0.35
N TYR A 257 18.66 -3.00 1.11
CA TYR A 257 19.73 -3.93 1.47
C TYR A 257 20.36 -4.60 0.25
N TRP A 258 19.56 -4.95 -0.75
CA TRP A 258 20.05 -5.51 -2.00
C TRP A 258 21.00 -4.55 -2.75
N MET A 259 20.65 -3.27 -2.80
CA MET A 259 21.50 -2.24 -3.40
C MET A 259 22.75 -1.97 -2.58
N GLN A 260 22.65 -1.96 -1.25
CA GLN A 260 23.81 -1.79 -0.37
C GLN A 260 24.82 -2.94 -0.53
N ALA A 261 24.35 -4.16 -0.74
CA ALA A 261 25.18 -5.34 -1.03
C ALA A 261 25.98 -5.22 -2.33
N SER A 262 25.62 -4.31 -3.23
CA SER A 262 26.25 -4.19 -4.55
C SER A 262 27.56 -3.40 -4.56
N SER A 263 27.83 -2.61 -3.53
CA SER A 263 28.98 -1.71 -3.44
C SER A 263 29.85 -1.98 -2.19
N GLY A 264 29.67 -3.12 -1.54
CA GLY A 264 30.49 -3.52 -0.39
C GLY A 264 31.86 -4.06 -0.81
N ASN A 265 32.95 -3.52 -0.24
CA ASN A 265 34.31 -4.01 -0.47
C ASN A 265 34.59 -5.37 0.19
N SER A 266 33.78 -5.76 1.18
CA SER A 266 33.92 -7.03 1.90
C SER A 266 32.86 -8.05 1.48
N ARG A 267 33.29 -9.28 1.23
CA ARG A 267 32.41 -10.42 0.94
C ARG A 267 31.43 -10.67 2.11
N THR A 268 31.91 -10.60 3.34
CA THR A 268 31.10 -10.81 4.55
C THR A 268 30.01 -9.76 4.67
N TYR A 269 30.33 -8.49 4.40
CA TYR A 269 29.34 -7.41 4.41
C TYR A 269 28.24 -7.64 3.34
N THR A 270 28.66 -8.02 2.13
CA THR A 270 27.75 -8.31 1.03
C THR A 270 26.80 -9.46 1.39
N GLU A 271 27.34 -10.56 1.91
CA GLU A 271 26.56 -11.73 2.33
C GLU A 271 25.55 -11.35 3.43
N GLN A 272 25.98 -10.62 4.47
CA GLN A 272 25.08 -10.16 5.53
C GLN A 272 23.92 -9.28 5.01
N ARG A 273 24.20 -8.35 4.10
CA ARG A 273 23.15 -7.50 3.50
C ARG A 273 22.17 -8.30 2.67
N LEU A 274 22.64 -9.28 1.91
CA LEU A 274 21.77 -10.17 1.12
C LEU A 274 20.92 -11.08 2.02
N LEU A 275 21.46 -11.58 3.13
CA LEU A 275 20.68 -12.32 4.13
C LEU A 275 19.59 -11.45 4.77
N ARG A 276 19.88 -10.19 5.11
CA ARG A 276 18.85 -9.23 5.59
C ARG A 276 17.78 -8.94 4.54
N MET A 277 18.14 -8.86 3.27
CA MET A 277 17.16 -8.75 2.18
C MET A 277 16.22 -9.97 2.15
N ILE A 278 16.78 -11.18 2.29
CA ILE A 278 16.01 -12.42 2.35
C ILE A 278 15.07 -12.42 3.56
N ASP A 279 15.55 -12.04 4.76
CA ASP A 279 14.72 -11.92 5.96
C ASP A 279 13.49 -11.05 5.70
N CYS A 280 13.69 -9.84 5.16
CA CYS A 280 12.61 -8.91 4.85
C CYS A 280 11.58 -9.50 3.86
N LEU A 281 12.05 -10.17 2.81
CA LEU A 281 11.18 -10.79 1.81
C LEU A 281 10.42 -11.99 2.37
N VAL A 282 11.07 -12.84 3.18
CA VAL A 282 10.42 -13.99 3.85
C VAL A 282 9.35 -13.51 4.82
N VAL A 283 9.67 -12.53 5.68
CA VAL A 283 8.72 -11.93 6.62
C VAL A 283 7.52 -11.34 5.86
N SER A 284 7.76 -10.62 4.77
CA SER A 284 6.68 -10.05 3.95
C SER A 284 5.80 -11.14 3.31
N THR A 285 6.43 -12.24 2.89
CA THR A 285 5.75 -13.38 2.24
C THR A 285 4.85 -14.12 3.21
N VAL A 286 5.36 -14.43 4.41
CA VAL A 286 4.65 -15.24 5.42
C VAL A 286 3.55 -14.46 6.13
N LEU A 287 3.81 -13.18 6.44
CA LEU A 287 2.86 -12.35 7.19
C LEU A 287 1.77 -11.76 6.29
N PHE A 288 2.15 -11.19 5.14
CA PHE A 288 1.26 -10.30 4.41
C PHE A 288 0.81 -10.84 3.06
N ARG A 289 1.73 -11.39 2.26
CA ARG A 289 1.48 -11.74 0.85
C ARG A 289 2.35 -12.85 0.31
N SER A 290 1.76 -14.04 0.20
CA SER A 290 2.37 -15.25 -0.35
C SER A 290 2.85 -15.10 -1.80
N GLU A 291 2.28 -14.19 -2.60
CA GLU A 291 2.76 -13.93 -3.97
C GLU A 291 4.20 -13.43 -4.03
N LEU A 292 4.72 -12.84 -2.95
CA LEU A 292 6.11 -12.37 -2.87
C LEU A 292 7.13 -13.51 -2.96
N LEU A 293 6.72 -14.77 -2.77
CA LEU A 293 7.57 -15.92 -3.06
C LEU A 293 8.07 -15.90 -4.51
N LEU A 294 7.23 -15.44 -5.45
CA LEU A 294 7.58 -15.33 -6.87
C LEU A 294 8.57 -14.20 -7.16
N LEU A 295 8.81 -13.30 -6.21
CA LEU A 295 9.86 -12.29 -6.26
C LEU A 295 11.12 -12.76 -5.51
N LEU A 296 10.94 -13.36 -4.33
CA LEU A 296 12.01 -13.90 -3.48
C LEU A 296 12.82 -14.97 -4.20
N ALA A 297 12.17 -15.93 -4.86
CA ALA A 297 12.86 -17.05 -5.50
C ALA A 297 13.77 -16.59 -6.65
N PRO A 298 13.32 -15.76 -7.63
CA PRO A 298 14.22 -15.26 -8.67
C PRO A 298 15.39 -14.41 -8.14
N ILE A 299 15.18 -13.60 -7.11
CA ILE A 299 16.26 -12.80 -6.50
C ILE A 299 17.30 -13.73 -5.86
N THR A 300 16.87 -14.68 -5.03
CA THR A 300 17.78 -15.61 -4.35
C THR A 300 18.54 -16.50 -5.33
N LEU A 301 17.87 -17.02 -6.36
CA LEU A 301 18.52 -17.80 -7.43
C LEU A 301 19.56 -16.98 -8.19
N LEU A 302 19.27 -15.71 -8.50
CA LEU A 302 20.22 -14.81 -9.12
C LEU A 302 21.46 -14.62 -8.24
N GLU A 303 21.28 -14.33 -6.95
CA GLU A 303 22.40 -14.11 -6.03
C GLU A 303 23.23 -15.37 -5.75
N LEU A 304 22.60 -16.55 -5.76
CA LEU A 304 23.28 -17.85 -5.71
C LEU A 304 24.11 -18.08 -6.98
N SER A 305 23.55 -17.81 -8.16
CA SER A 305 24.26 -17.93 -9.45
C SER A 305 25.47 -17.00 -9.54
N MET A 306 25.38 -15.81 -8.93
CA MET A 306 26.49 -14.87 -8.82
C MET A 306 27.50 -15.24 -7.72
N THR A 307 27.29 -16.35 -6.99
CA THR A 307 28.13 -16.83 -5.87
C THR A 307 28.30 -15.83 -4.72
N ARG A 308 27.35 -14.89 -4.59
CA ARG A 308 27.37 -13.83 -3.56
C ARG A 308 26.80 -14.30 -2.21
N ILE A 309 25.99 -15.35 -2.24
CA ILE A 309 25.46 -16.05 -1.07
C ILE A 309 25.71 -17.55 -1.19
N ARG A 310 25.76 -18.25 -0.05
CA ARG A 310 25.92 -19.71 0.01
C ARG A 310 24.57 -20.37 0.22
N LEU A 311 24.36 -21.52 -0.43
CA LEU A 311 23.07 -22.22 -0.41
C LEU A 311 22.61 -22.61 1.01
N ILE A 312 23.46 -23.32 1.75
CA ILE A 312 23.07 -23.85 3.08
C ILE A 312 22.77 -22.71 4.07
N PRO A 313 23.64 -21.70 4.28
CA PRO A 313 23.32 -20.56 5.14
C PRO A 313 22.07 -19.82 4.71
N THR A 314 21.84 -19.66 3.40
CA THR A 314 20.65 -19.00 2.86
C THR A 314 19.37 -19.76 3.23
N ILE A 315 19.37 -21.09 3.10
CA ILE A 315 18.24 -21.93 3.47
C ILE A 315 17.99 -21.85 4.98
N LEU A 316 19.04 -21.96 5.81
CA LEU A 316 18.92 -21.88 7.26
C LEU A 316 18.38 -20.52 7.71
N GLU A 317 18.86 -19.43 7.09
CA GLU A 317 18.37 -18.08 7.37
C GLU A 317 16.89 -17.93 6.98
N GLY A 318 16.52 -18.41 5.80
CA GLY A 318 15.13 -18.41 5.33
C GLY A 318 14.20 -19.23 6.23
N ILE A 319 14.63 -20.41 6.70
CA ILE A 319 13.86 -21.22 7.66
C ILE A 319 13.71 -20.49 8.99
N LYS A 320 14.77 -19.87 9.50
CA LYS A 320 14.73 -19.09 10.75
C LYS A 320 13.75 -17.92 10.65
N ALA A 321 13.85 -17.10 9.61
CA ALA A 321 12.94 -15.99 9.36
C ALA A 321 11.50 -16.46 9.12
N GLY A 322 11.33 -17.56 8.38
CA GLY A 322 10.03 -18.15 8.08
C GLY A 322 9.34 -18.71 9.33
N PHE A 323 10.07 -19.44 10.16
CA PHE A 323 9.54 -19.95 11.43
C PHE A 323 9.20 -18.82 12.40
N ALA A 324 10.06 -17.81 12.55
CA ALA A 324 9.81 -16.67 13.41
C ALA A 324 8.58 -15.87 12.98
N SER A 325 8.44 -15.59 11.67
CA SER A 325 7.27 -14.88 11.13
C SER A 325 6.00 -15.73 11.21
N LEU A 326 6.07 -17.04 10.95
CA LEU A 326 4.94 -17.95 11.09
C LEU A 326 4.46 -18.03 12.55
N ALA A 327 5.38 -18.11 13.51
CA ALA A 327 5.05 -18.11 14.93
C ALA A 327 4.31 -16.82 15.34
N ILE A 328 4.77 -15.66 14.86
CA ILE A 328 4.08 -14.38 15.07
C ILE A 328 2.69 -14.40 14.43
N ALA A 329 2.58 -14.82 13.17
CA ALA A 329 1.30 -14.87 12.46
C ALA A 329 0.30 -15.77 13.18
N VAL A 330 0.70 -17.00 13.52
CA VAL A 330 -0.17 -17.96 14.20
C VAL A 330 -0.56 -17.47 15.59
N ALA A 331 0.36 -16.91 16.37
CA ALA A 331 0.04 -16.40 17.70
C ALA A 331 -0.95 -15.23 17.65
N VAL A 332 -0.71 -14.25 16.77
CA VAL A 332 -1.57 -13.06 16.62
C VAL A 332 -2.90 -13.43 15.98
N ASP A 333 -2.88 -14.10 14.83
CA ASP A 333 -4.09 -14.42 14.09
C ASP A 333 -4.98 -15.36 14.89
N SER A 334 -4.42 -16.36 15.59
CA SER A 334 -5.24 -17.28 16.38
C SER A 334 -5.94 -16.61 17.56
N TRP A 335 -5.30 -15.61 18.17
CA TRP A 335 -5.91 -14.83 19.25
C TRP A 335 -7.13 -14.06 18.75
N PHE A 336 -6.98 -13.29 17.67
CA PHE A 336 -8.06 -12.45 17.16
C PHE A 336 -9.16 -13.24 16.44
N TRP A 337 -8.81 -14.30 15.72
CA TRP A 337 -9.78 -15.15 15.03
C TRP A 337 -10.42 -16.23 15.91
N ARG A 338 -10.02 -16.32 17.19
CA ARG A 338 -10.55 -17.28 18.18
C ARG A 338 -10.39 -18.76 17.76
N GLN A 339 -9.48 -19.05 16.85
CA GLN A 339 -9.25 -20.39 16.33
C GLN A 339 -7.79 -20.53 15.90
N TRP A 340 -7.22 -21.74 16.01
CA TRP A 340 -5.85 -21.96 15.57
C TRP A 340 -5.71 -21.80 14.06
N MET A 341 -4.99 -20.78 13.62
CA MET A 341 -4.86 -20.50 12.19
C MET A 341 -3.67 -19.65 11.78
N TRP A 342 -3.33 -19.76 10.50
CA TRP A 342 -2.44 -18.86 9.77
C TRP A 342 -3.26 -18.19 8.65
N ALA A 343 -3.60 -16.92 8.82
CA ALA A 343 -4.55 -16.26 7.92
C ALA A 343 -4.04 -16.19 6.47
N GLU A 344 -2.79 -15.80 6.25
CA GLU A 344 -2.20 -15.74 4.91
C GLU A 344 -2.09 -17.14 4.27
N GLY A 345 -1.84 -18.19 5.06
CA GLY A 345 -1.88 -19.56 4.59
C GLY A 345 -3.26 -19.99 4.08
N ALA A 346 -4.32 -19.59 4.78
CA ALA A 346 -5.70 -19.82 4.35
C ALA A 346 -6.03 -19.05 3.06
N VAL A 347 -5.54 -17.80 2.92
CA VAL A 347 -5.67 -17.00 1.69
C VAL A 347 -4.98 -17.67 0.51
N PHE A 348 -3.76 -18.15 0.71
CA PHE A 348 -3.00 -18.87 -0.31
C PHE A 348 -3.75 -20.14 -0.73
N TRP A 349 -4.23 -20.93 0.23
CA TRP A 349 -4.99 -22.15 -0.05
C TRP A 349 -6.26 -21.88 -0.85
N PHE A 350 -7.06 -20.89 -0.44
CA PHE A 350 -8.29 -20.52 -1.12
C PHE A 350 -8.06 -19.99 -2.54
N ASN A 351 -7.07 -19.12 -2.75
CA ASN A 351 -6.88 -18.46 -4.03
C ASN A 351 -6.00 -19.25 -5.00
N ALA A 352 -4.85 -19.73 -4.55
CA ALA A 352 -3.86 -20.37 -5.40
C ALA A 352 -4.16 -21.86 -5.63
N ILE A 353 -4.62 -22.57 -4.59
CA ILE A 353 -4.83 -24.03 -4.66
C ILE A 353 -6.25 -24.36 -5.12
N GLN A 354 -7.28 -23.70 -4.59
CA GLN A 354 -8.66 -23.94 -5.02
C GLN A 354 -9.05 -23.15 -6.28
N GLY A 355 -8.20 -22.23 -6.76
CA GLY A 355 -8.46 -21.45 -7.97
C GLY A 355 -9.64 -20.48 -7.88
N LYS A 356 -10.08 -20.11 -6.67
CA LYS A 356 -11.26 -19.25 -6.45
C LYS A 356 -11.05 -17.80 -6.89
N SER A 357 -9.81 -17.40 -7.17
CA SER A 357 -9.48 -16.08 -7.70
C SER A 357 -10.16 -15.80 -9.06
N VAL A 358 -10.47 -16.84 -9.84
CA VAL A 358 -11.18 -16.75 -11.13
C VAL A 358 -12.59 -16.15 -11.00
N ALA A 359 -13.24 -16.30 -9.85
CA ALA A 359 -14.58 -15.75 -9.61
C ALA A 359 -14.62 -14.22 -9.60
N TRP A 360 -13.45 -13.57 -9.48
CA TRP A 360 -13.31 -12.11 -9.48
C TRP A 360 -12.93 -11.55 -10.86
N GLY A 361 -13.12 -12.33 -11.92
CA GLY A 361 -12.83 -11.96 -13.31
C GLY A 361 -11.47 -12.49 -13.79
N VAL A 362 -11.36 -12.73 -15.10
CA VAL A 362 -10.16 -13.25 -15.75
C VAL A 362 -9.70 -12.32 -16.85
N SER A 363 -8.38 -12.17 -16.98
CA SER A 363 -7.76 -11.35 -18.02
C SER A 363 -6.66 -12.13 -18.76
N PRO A 364 -6.42 -11.84 -20.05
CA PRO A 364 -5.33 -12.45 -20.81
C PRO A 364 -3.97 -12.34 -20.11
N TRP A 365 -3.06 -13.28 -20.37
CA TRP A 365 -1.74 -13.34 -19.71
C TRP A 365 -0.94 -12.03 -19.91
N HIS A 366 -1.02 -11.41 -21.09
CA HIS A 366 -0.27 -10.20 -21.42
C HIS A 366 -0.79 -8.92 -20.73
N THR A 367 -1.94 -8.96 -20.05
CA THR A 367 -2.61 -7.77 -19.48
C THR A 367 -1.71 -6.99 -18.50
N TYR A 368 -0.81 -7.68 -17.78
CA TYR A 368 0.18 -6.99 -16.95
C TYR A 368 1.09 -6.09 -17.78
N PHE A 369 1.61 -6.58 -18.90
CA PHE A 369 2.53 -5.85 -19.76
C PHE A 369 1.84 -4.79 -20.62
N THR A 370 0.62 -5.07 -21.09
CA THR A 370 -0.09 -4.18 -22.04
C THR A 370 -0.91 -3.09 -21.37
N SER A 371 -1.45 -3.34 -20.17
CA SER A 371 -2.38 -2.42 -19.50
C SER A 371 -1.91 -2.01 -18.11
N LEU A 372 -1.63 -2.96 -17.23
CA LEU A 372 -1.45 -2.66 -15.80
C LEU A 372 -0.10 -1.99 -15.49
N LEU A 373 1.02 -2.47 -16.05
CA LEU A 373 2.33 -1.84 -15.87
C LEU A 373 2.39 -0.43 -16.48
N PRO A 374 1.94 -0.21 -17.73
CA PRO A 374 1.83 1.14 -18.28
C PRO A 374 0.98 2.06 -17.41
N LYS A 375 -0.15 1.55 -16.89
CA LYS A 375 -1.06 2.30 -16.01
C LYS A 375 -0.38 2.74 -14.71
N ILE A 376 0.33 1.85 -14.02
CA ILE A 376 0.91 2.17 -12.70
C ILE A 376 2.22 2.95 -12.78
N SER A 377 2.96 2.82 -13.88
CA SER A 377 4.29 3.43 -14.02
C SER A 377 4.32 4.68 -14.90
N GLY A 378 3.37 4.85 -15.81
CA GLY A 378 3.32 5.99 -16.72
C GLY A 378 4.63 6.19 -17.48
N VAL A 379 5.17 7.42 -17.44
CA VAL A 379 6.44 7.80 -18.09
C VAL A 379 7.65 7.01 -17.55
N ALA A 380 7.57 6.44 -16.34
CA ALA A 380 8.67 5.68 -15.76
C ALA A 380 8.94 4.36 -16.52
N LEU A 381 7.92 3.74 -17.11
CA LEU A 381 8.08 2.45 -17.80
C LEU A 381 9.03 2.51 -19.01
N PRO A 382 8.81 3.37 -20.03
CA PRO A 382 9.72 3.44 -21.18
C PRO A 382 11.13 3.86 -20.78
N LEU A 383 11.27 4.74 -19.77
CA LEU A 383 12.58 5.15 -19.26
C LEU A 383 13.29 4.00 -18.52
N ALA A 384 12.57 3.17 -17.78
CA ALA A 384 13.12 1.98 -17.15
C ALA A 384 13.62 0.97 -18.18
N LEU A 385 12.86 0.75 -19.27
CA LEU A 385 13.29 -0.11 -20.36
C LEU A 385 14.56 0.43 -21.05
N ALA A 386 14.66 1.74 -21.27
CA ALA A 386 15.89 2.35 -21.77
C ALA A 386 17.08 2.15 -20.80
N ALA A 387 16.84 2.22 -19.48
CA ALA A 387 17.87 2.01 -18.47
C ALA A 387 18.45 0.58 -18.48
N VAL A 388 17.68 -0.44 -18.89
CA VAL A 388 18.19 -1.81 -19.07
C VAL A 388 19.34 -1.84 -20.08
N VAL A 389 19.25 -1.03 -21.13
CA VAL A 389 20.29 -0.92 -22.17
C VAL A 389 21.43 -0.04 -21.67
N ILE A 390 21.11 1.13 -21.10
CA ILE A 390 22.06 2.17 -20.71
C ILE A 390 22.96 1.75 -19.54
N GLU A 391 22.42 1.05 -18.54
CA GLU A 391 23.09 0.77 -17.28
C GLU A 391 23.09 -0.75 -16.98
N PRO A 392 24.19 -1.47 -17.26
CA PRO A 392 24.27 -2.91 -17.02
C PRO A 392 24.02 -3.30 -15.56
N ARG A 393 24.38 -2.45 -14.59
CA ARG A 393 24.12 -2.70 -13.17
C ARG A 393 22.63 -2.76 -12.84
N PHE A 394 21.78 -2.08 -13.62
CA PHE A 394 20.33 -2.07 -13.43
C PHE A 394 19.68 -3.43 -13.77
N ARG A 395 20.29 -4.20 -14.69
CA ARG A 395 19.77 -5.50 -15.14
C ARG A 395 19.63 -6.51 -14.00
N ARG A 396 20.51 -6.43 -12.99
CA ARG A 396 20.45 -7.24 -11.77
C ARG A 396 19.12 -7.07 -11.03
N TYR A 397 18.51 -5.89 -11.07
CA TYR A 397 17.25 -5.58 -10.39
C TYR A 397 16.05 -5.83 -11.29
N MET A 398 16.13 -5.41 -12.56
CA MET A 398 15.03 -5.53 -13.51
C MET A 398 14.73 -6.98 -13.91
N LEU A 399 15.75 -7.85 -13.95
CA LEU A 399 15.56 -9.25 -14.35
C LEU A 399 14.63 -10.01 -13.39
N PRO A 400 14.87 -10.05 -12.06
CA PRO A 400 13.92 -10.68 -11.13
C PRO A 400 12.54 -10.04 -11.12
N ALA A 401 12.46 -8.71 -11.26
CA ALA A 401 11.18 -8.00 -11.35
C ALA A 401 10.37 -8.42 -12.61
N GLY A 402 11.04 -8.58 -13.76
CA GLY A 402 10.42 -9.08 -14.99
C GLY A 402 9.98 -10.54 -14.88
N VAL A 403 10.82 -11.40 -14.29
CA VAL A 403 10.47 -12.81 -14.03
C VAL A 403 9.26 -12.90 -13.11
N PHE A 404 9.21 -12.12 -12.02
CA PHE A 404 8.07 -12.06 -11.12
C PHE A 404 6.77 -11.73 -11.85
N VAL A 405 6.74 -10.67 -12.67
CA VAL A 405 5.54 -10.31 -13.45
C VAL A 405 5.20 -11.40 -14.48
N GLY A 406 6.20 -11.98 -15.13
CA GLY A 406 6.00 -13.07 -16.10
C GLY A 406 5.37 -14.31 -15.47
N LEU A 407 5.86 -14.74 -14.30
CA LEU A 407 5.29 -15.87 -13.56
C LEU A 407 3.88 -15.56 -13.04
N TYR A 408 3.66 -14.35 -12.50
CA TYR A 408 2.34 -13.95 -12.00
C TYR A 408 1.29 -13.83 -13.12
N SER A 409 1.74 -13.56 -14.36
CA SER A 409 0.85 -13.41 -15.53
C SER A 409 0.11 -14.70 -15.93
N PHE A 410 0.56 -15.87 -15.46
CA PHE A 410 -0.11 -17.14 -15.69
C PHE A 410 -1.38 -17.33 -14.84
N LEU A 411 -1.57 -16.53 -13.78
CA LEU A 411 -2.81 -16.54 -13.01
C LEU A 411 -3.93 -15.85 -13.80
N GLY A 412 -5.13 -16.44 -13.78
CA GLY A 412 -6.27 -15.96 -14.56
C GLY A 412 -6.71 -14.56 -14.13
N HIS A 413 -6.88 -14.36 -12.83
CA HIS A 413 -7.24 -13.09 -12.24
C HIS A 413 -6.03 -12.15 -12.13
N LYS A 414 -6.21 -10.89 -12.52
CA LYS A 414 -5.12 -9.92 -12.61
C LYS A 414 -5.54 -8.58 -12.05
N GLU A 415 -4.77 -8.11 -11.09
CA GLU A 415 -4.89 -6.75 -10.57
C GLU A 415 -3.52 -6.12 -10.45
N TRP A 416 -3.47 -4.80 -10.60
CA TRP A 416 -2.23 -4.02 -10.52
C TRP A 416 -1.57 -4.14 -9.15
N ARG A 417 -2.35 -4.29 -8.08
CA ARG A 417 -1.83 -4.34 -6.70
C ARG A 417 -0.91 -5.54 -6.46
N PHE A 418 -1.17 -6.66 -7.13
CA PHE A 418 -0.34 -7.87 -6.99
C PHE A 418 1.07 -7.67 -7.53
N VAL A 419 1.27 -6.75 -8.48
CA VAL A 419 2.58 -6.45 -9.05
C VAL A 419 3.17 -5.12 -8.57
N VAL A 420 2.57 -4.46 -7.57
CA VAL A 420 3.01 -3.13 -7.10
C VAL A 420 4.48 -3.11 -6.65
N TYR A 421 5.02 -4.27 -6.25
CA TYR A 421 6.41 -4.45 -5.82
C TYR A 421 7.44 -4.10 -6.89
N VAL A 422 7.09 -4.09 -8.18
CA VAL A 422 8.04 -3.69 -9.24
C VAL A 422 8.11 -2.18 -9.45
N VAL A 423 7.14 -1.41 -8.94
CA VAL A 423 7.09 0.06 -9.12
C VAL A 423 8.36 0.76 -8.63
N PRO A 424 8.91 0.47 -7.44
CA PRO A 424 10.20 1.04 -7.01
C PRO A 424 11.35 0.75 -7.99
N ILE A 425 11.39 -0.45 -8.59
CA ILE A 425 12.44 -0.83 -9.55
C ILE A 425 12.25 -0.10 -10.89
N LEU A 426 11.02 0.08 -11.35
CA LEU A 426 10.72 0.88 -12.55
C LEU A 426 11.08 2.35 -12.34
N ASN A 427 10.77 2.92 -11.17
CA ASN A 427 11.16 4.29 -10.83
C ASN A 427 12.68 4.46 -10.77
N LEU A 428 13.39 3.46 -10.25
CA LEU A 428 14.85 3.43 -10.28
C LEU A 428 15.38 3.47 -11.71
N GLY A 429 14.86 2.62 -12.60
CA GLY A 429 15.24 2.61 -14.00
C GLY A 429 15.02 3.98 -14.65
N ALA A 430 13.86 4.58 -14.42
CA ALA A 430 13.56 5.92 -14.92
C ALA A 430 14.54 6.99 -14.42
N ALA A 431 14.88 6.95 -13.14
CA ALA A 431 15.86 7.85 -12.53
C ALA A 431 17.26 7.68 -13.11
N ILE A 432 17.68 6.44 -13.39
CA ILE A 432 18.97 6.12 -14.02
C ILE A 432 19.01 6.69 -15.44
N ALA A 433 17.96 6.48 -16.25
CA ALA A 433 17.87 7.02 -17.61
C ALA A 433 17.93 8.56 -17.61
N LEU A 434 17.16 9.22 -16.73
CA LEU A 434 17.20 10.66 -16.58
C LEU A 434 18.60 11.15 -16.16
N SER A 435 19.22 10.50 -15.16
CA SER A 435 20.57 10.79 -14.67
C SER A 435 21.61 10.71 -15.79
N TRP A 436 21.45 9.73 -16.69
CA TRP A 436 22.30 9.58 -17.85
C TRP A 436 22.10 10.70 -18.90
N VAL A 437 20.85 11.06 -19.20
CA VAL A 437 20.53 12.14 -20.15
C VAL A 437 21.08 13.49 -19.67
N ILE A 438 20.86 13.87 -18.42
CA ILE A 438 21.29 15.19 -17.89
C ILE A 438 22.81 15.36 -17.82
N LYS A 439 23.57 14.25 -17.80
CA LYS A 439 25.03 14.27 -17.80
C LYS A 439 25.60 14.59 -19.18
N ARG A 440 24.83 14.38 -20.26
CA ARG A 440 25.25 14.70 -21.63
C ARG A 440 25.09 16.20 -21.89
N LYS A 441 26.08 16.80 -22.54
CA LYS A 441 26.17 18.27 -22.69
C LYS A 441 25.74 18.80 -24.05
N THR A 442 25.48 17.92 -25.02
CA THR A 442 25.08 18.28 -26.39
C THR A 442 23.66 18.86 -26.42
N LEU A 443 23.37 19.72 -27.41
CA LEU A 443 22.06 20.38 -27.54
C LEU A 443 20.92 19.38 -27.63
N ALA A 444 21.07 18.30 -28.41
CA ALA A 444 20.06 17.25 -28.54
C ALA A 444 19.66 16.64 -27.19
N TYR A 445 20.63 16.38 -26.30
CA TYR A 445 20.35 15.84 -24.98
C TYR A 445 19.76 16.86 -24.00
N ARG A 446 20.07 18.16 -24.17
CA ARG A 446 19.40 19.23 -23.42
C ARG A 446 17.94 19.33 -23.82
N LEU A 447 17.64 19.29 -25.12
CA LEU A 447 16.27 19.27 -25.63
C LEU A 447 15.53 18.00 -25.17
N LEU A 448 16.18 16.84 -25.21
CA LEU A 448 15.63 15.60 -24.67
C LEU A 448 15.35 15.71 -23.17
N ALA A 449 16.26 16.29 -22.38
CA ALA A 449 16.03 16.52 -20.96
C ALA A 449 14.80 17.40 -20.74
N VAL A 450 14.67 18.53 -21.45
CA VAL A 450 13.49 19.41 -21.38
C VAL A 450 12.22 18.65 -21.72
N ALA A 451 12.22 17.84 -22.79
CA ALA A 451 11.08 17.02 -23.16
C ALA A 451 10.71 15.99 -22.07
N LEU A 452 11.71 15.30 -21.49
CA LEU A 452 11.48 14.30 -20.44
C LEU A 452 10.97 14.93 -19.13
N PHE A 453 11.53 16.06 -18.70
CA PHE A 453 11.01 16.79 -17.54
C PHE A 453 9.62 17.39 -17.81
N GLY A 454 9.35 17.83 -19.04
CA GLY A 454 8.00 18.20 -19.49
C GLY A 454 7.01 17.04 -19.40
N ALA A 455 7.42 15.83 -19.81
CA ALA A 455 6.61 14.62 -19.69
C ALA A 455 6.35 14.23 -18.21
N LEU A 456 7.34 14.39 -17.33
CA LEU A 456 7.13 14.21 -15.88
C LEU A 456 6.15 15.25 -15.31
N GLY A 457 6.24 16.51 -15.75
CA GLY A 457 5.29 17.56 -15.39
C GLY A 457 3.87 17.24 -15.83
N LEU A 458 3.70 16.74 -17.05
CA LEU A 458 2.41 16.28 -17.55
C LEU A 458 1.89 15.06 -16.75
N ASN A 459 2.76 14.11 -16.40
CA ASN A 459 2.41 12.96 -15.56
C ASN A 459 1.95 13.40 -14.15
N PHE A 460 2.54 14.44 -13.58
CA PHE A 460 2.09 15.04 -12.32
C PHE A 460 0.68 15.63 -12.44
N LEU A 461 0.40 16.38 -13.50
CA LEU A 461 -0.96 16.91 -13.75
C LEU A 461 -1.99 15.78 -13.91
N MET A 462 -1.63 14.72 -14.63
CA MET A 462 -2.46 13.52 -14.76
C MET A 462 -2.66 12.83 -13.41
N SER A 463 -1.65 12.81 -12.54
CA SER A 463 -1.75 12.26 -11.19
C SER A 463 -2.73 13.05 -10.32
N VAL A 464 -2.70 14.38 -10.39
CA VAL A 464 -3.66 15.25 -9.69
C VAL A 464 -5.09 14.98 -10.19
N ALA A 465 -5.29 14.93 -11.50
CA ALA A 465 -6.59 14.61 -12.09
C ALA A 465 -7.10 13.22 -11.67
N GLN A 466 -6.23 12.20 -11.69
CA GLN A 466 -6.57 10.85 -11.24
C GLN A 466 -6.96 10.81 -9.75
N SER A 467 -6.29 11.59 -8.90
CA SER A 467 -6.63 11.71 -7.48
C SER A 467 -8.02 12.30 -7.26
N LEU A 468 -8.34 13.38 -7.98
CA LEU A 468 -9.63 14.06 -7.87
C LEU A 468 -10.77 13.18 -8.40
N ILE A 469 -10.59 12.57 -9.56
CA ILE A 469 -11.52 11.57 -10.10
C ILE A 469 -11.73 10.43 -9.10
N SER A 470 -10.64 9.90 -8.54
CA SER A 470 -10.71 8.78 -7.61
C SER A 470 -11.43 9.14 -6.31
N SER A 471 -11.39 10.41 -5.89
CA SER A 471 -12.06 10.87 -4.68
C SER A 471 -13.59 10.78 -4.72
N HIS A 472 -14.19 10.69 -5.91
CA HIS A 472 -15.64 10.53 -6.09
C HIS A 472 -16.12 9.08 -6.05
N ASN A 473 -15.23 8.11 -5.80
CA ASN A 473 -15.58 6.70 -5.71
C ASN A 473 -16.06 6.26 -4.31
N TYR A 474 -16.36 7.19 -3.40
CA TYR A 474 -16.72 6.88 -2.01
C TYR A 474 -18.09 7.41 -1.55
N PRO A 475 -19.18 7.19 -2.31
CA PRO A 475 -20.51 7.70 -1.94
C PRO A 475 -21.04 7.12 -0.62
N GLY A 476 -20.73 5.87 -0.24
CA GLY A 476 -21.18 5.28 1.02
C GLY A 476 -20.62 5.99 2.25
N GLY A 477 -19.32 6.26 2.27
CA GLY A 477 -18.69 7.02 3.38
C GLY A 477 -19.26 8.44 3.51
N VAL A 478 -19.53 9.09 2.38
CA VAL A 478 -20.19 10.40 2.35
C VAL A 478 -21.64 10.30 2.84
N ALA A 479 -22.38 9.27 2.43
CA ALA A 479 -23.76 9.05 2.86
C ALA A 479 -23.89 8.83 4.37
N LEU A 480 -22.97 8.07 4.97
CA LEU A 480 -22.93 7.87 6.42
C LEU A 480 -22.69 9.20 7.16
N GLN A 481 -21.75 10.02 6.68
CA GLN A 481 -21.50 11.34 7.25
C GLN A 481 -22.73 12.25 7.11
N ARG A 482 -23.34 12.30 5.93
CA ARG A 482 -24.53 13.14 5.65
C ARG A 482 -25.74 12.69 6.46
N LEU A 483 -25.90 11.39 6.71
CA LEU A 483 -26.97 10.86 7.57
C LEU A 483 -26.91 11.48 8.97
N HIS A 484 -25.72 11.55 9.56
CA HIS A 484 -25.55 12.16 10.88
C HIS A 484 -25.78 13.68 10.84
N GLU A 485 -25.36 14.37 9.78
CA GLU A 485 -25.62 15.80 9.62
C GLU A 485 -27.13 16.12 9.50
N LEU A 486 -27.92 15.22 8.92
CA LEU A 486 -29.35 15.41 8.72
C LEU A 486 -30.19 15.14 9.99
N ASP A 487 -29.97 14.00 10.64
CA ASP A 487 -30.92 13.44 11.61
C ASP A 487 -30.33 13.15 13.00
N LEU A 488 -29.03 13.39 13.25
CA LEU A 488 -28.43 13.14 14.57
C LEU A 488 -29.14 13.90 15.71
N HIS A 489 -29.53 15.15 15.49
CA HIS A 489 -30.23 15.96 16.50
C HIS A 489 -31.70 15.59 16.69
N ARG A 490 -32.26 14.76 15.79
CA ARG A 490 -33.68 14.36 15.83
C ARG A 490 -33.88 13.03 16.56
N PHE A 491 -32.84 12.21 16.65
CA PHE A 491 -32.91 10.86 17.20
C PHE A 491 -31.88 10.66 18.31
N THR A 492 -32.37 10.41 19.53
CA THR A 492 -31.53 9.93 20.64
C THR A 492 -31.08 8.48 20.41
N ALA A 493 -31.89 7.68 19.72
CA ALA A 493 -31.56 6.32 19.31
C ALA A 493 -31.99 6.04 17.87
N ALA A 494 -31.16 5.34 17.11
CA ALA A 494 -31.46 4.96 15.72
C ALA A 494 -30.82 3.61 15.37
N TYR A 495 -31.49 2.86 14.50
CA TYR A 495 -30.95 1.62 13.95
C TYR A 495 -30.81 1.75 12.43
N VAL A 496 -29.57 1.72 11.96
CA VAL A 496 -29.21 2.01 10.57
C VAL A 496 -28.81 0.72 9.86
N HIS A 497 -29.46 0.41 8.74
CA HIS A 497 -28.97 -0.62 7.83
C HIS A 497 -28.01 0.00 6.80
N ILE A 498 -26.88 -0.66 6.60
CA ILE A 498 -25.87 -0.30 5.60
C ILE A 498 -25.87 -1.40 4.54
N ASP A 499 -26.26 -1.06 3.32
CA ASP A 499 -26.21 -2.01 2.22
C ASP A 499 -24.78 -2.32 1.76
N VAL A 500 -24.65 -3.39 0.96
CA VAL A 500 -23.36 -3.85 0.45
C VAL A 500 -22.65 -2.74 -0.32
N VAL A 501 -23.36 -2.01 -1.19
CA VAL A 501 -22.73 -0.95 -2.01
C VAL A 501 -22.26 0.22 -1.14
N ALA A 502 -22.99 0.62 -0.09
CA ALA A 502 -22.54 1.64 0.86
C ALA A 502 -21.30 1.16 1.64
N ALA A 503 -21.31 -0.10 2.12
CA ALA A 503 -20.17 -0.72 2.80
C ALA A 503 -18.91 -0.74 1.92
N GLU A 504 -19.05 -1.14 0.65
CA GLU A 504 -17.94 -1.22 -0.31
C GLU A 504 -17.43 0.15 -0.77
N THR A 505 -18.22 1.21 -0.58
CA THR A 505 -17.93 2.57 -1.03
C THR A 505 -17.66 3.56 0.12
N GLY A 506 -17.17 3.06 1.26
CA GLY A 506 -16.50 3.90 2.25
C GLY A 506 -17.15 4.01 3.62
N CYS A 507 -18.25 3.31 3.88
CA CYS A 507 -18.75 3.15 5.24
C CYS A 507 -17.74 2.33 6.07
N SER A 508 -17.37 2.84 7.25
CA SER A 508 -16.46 2.18 8.19
C SER A 508 -16.92 2.44 9.62
N ARG A 509 -16.46 1.63 10.59
CA ARG A 509 -16.76 1.85 12.01
C ARG A 509 -16.18 3.15 12.55
N PHE A 510 -15.10 3.66 11.93
CA PHE A 510 -14.64 5.01 12.23
C PHE A 510 -15.71 6.07 11.94
N GLY A 511 -16.57 5.87 10.93
CA GLY A 511 -17.67 6.78 10.61
C GLY A 511 -18.92 6.59 11.48
N GLU A 512 -18.99 5.56 12.31
CA GLU A 512 -20.14 5.26 13.15
C GLU A 512 -20.14 6.12 14.42
N ILE A 513 -21.34 6.54 14.83
CA ILE A 513 -21.58 7.22 16.11
C ILE A 513 -22.32 6.24 17.01
N GLY A 514 -21.84 5.99 18.22
CA GLY A 514 -22.46 5.01 19.13
C GLY A 514 -21.41 4.23 19.91
N SER A 515 -20.83 4.89 20.91
CA SER A 515 -19.98 4.24 21.91
C SER A 515 -20.46 4.74 23.28
N GLN A 516 -20.23 3.99 24.35
CA GLN A 516 -20.66 4.31 25.74
C GLN A 516 -20.36 5.75 26.21
N ALA A 517 -19.53 6.50 25.47
CA ALA A 517 -19.18 7.90 25.72
C ALA A 517 -20.06 8.95 25.01
N THR A 518 -21.04 8.59 24.17
CA THR A 518 -21.95 9.54 23.49
C THR A 518 -23.38 9.43 24.04
N PRO A 519 -24.15 10.53 24.12
CA PRO A 519 -25.56 10.49 24.56
C PRO A 519 -26.49 9.81 23.55
N TYR A 520 -26.00 9.48 22.36
CA TYR A 520 -26.75 8.87 21.27
C TYR A 520 -26.54 7.34 21.23
N LEU A 521 -27.64 6.60 21.19
CA LEU A 521 -27.67 5.13 21.04
C LEU A 521 -27.97 4.77 19.57
N TRP A 522 -26.96 4.97 18.72
CA TRP A 522 -27.05 4.60 17.31
C TRP A 522 -26.36 3.25 17.09
N THR A 523 -27.02 2.36 16.35
CA THR A 523 -26.50 1.03 16.02
C THR A 523 -26.56 0.83 14.52
N TYR A 524 -25.56 0.15 13.97
CA TYR A 524 -25.40 -0.07 12.53
C TYR A 524 -25.40 -1.57 12.26
N SER A 525 -26.04 -1.96 11.17
CA SER A 525 -26.11 -3.36 10.75
C SER A 525 -25.79 -3.46 9.27
N LYS A 526 -24.89 -4.37 8.94
CA LYS A 526 -24.56 -4.75 7.56
C LYS A 526 -25.22 -6.08 7.18
N ASN A 527 -26.34 -6.45 7.82
CA ASN A 527 -26.93 -7.76 7.60
C ASN A 527 -27.40 -7.93 6.15
N GLU A 528 -26.75 -8.85 5.44
CA GLU A 528 -26.98 -9.19 4.04
C GLU A 528 -28.03 -10.30 3.84
N SER A 529 -28.52 -10.92 4.93
CA SER A 529 -29.50 -12.02 4.86
C SER A 529 -30.94 -11.59 4.56
N HIS A 530 -31.21 -10.28 4.58
CA HIS A 530 -32.53 -9.74 4.30
C HIS A 530 -32.92 -9.99 2.84
N THR A 531 -34.11 -10.54 2.64
CA THR A 531 -34.63 -10.84 1.30
C THR A 531 -36.00 -10.21 1.06
N SER A 532 -36.75 -9.96 2.14
CA SER A 532 -38.08 -9.40 2.10
C SER A 532 -38.08 -7.97 2.62
N ARG A 533 -39.01 -7.16 2.10
CA ARG A 533 -39.18 -5.77 2.54
C ARG A 533 -39.52 -5.66 4.05
N LYS A 534 -40.23 -6.64 4.59
CA LYS A 534 -40.60 -6.67 6.01
C LYS A 534 -39.38 -6.77 6.92
N ASP A 535 -38.32 -7.40 6.43
CA ASP A 535 -37.09 -7.56 7.18
C ASP A 535 -36.34 -6.23 7.36
N TYR A 536 -36.75 -5.17 6.66
CA TYR A 536 -36.17 -3.84 6.85
C TYR A 536 -36.96 -2.98 7.82
N LEU A 537 -38.17 -3.38 8.19
CA LEU A 537 -39.10 -2.55 8.94
C LEU A 537 -38.63 -2.23 10.35
N HIS A 538 -37.71 -2.99 10.93
CA HIS A 538 -37.17 -2.68 12.27
C HIS A 538 -36.04 -1.64 12.24
N TYR A 539 -35.51 -1.29 11.07
CA TYR A 539 -34.54 -0.20 10.92
C TYR A 539 -35.24 1.16 10.90
N THR A 540 -34.59 2.16 11.50
CA THR A 540 -35.05 3.56 11.40
C THR A 540 -34.54 4.23 10.14
N HIS A 541 -33.31 3.92 9.72
CA HIS A 541 -32.66 4.48 8.53
C HIS A 541 -32.03 3.40 7.67
N LEU A 542 -31.93 3.67 6.37
CA LEU A 542 -31.24 2.83 5.39
C LEU A 542 -30.24 3.69 4.61
N LEU A 543 -29.03 3.16 4.43
CA LEU A 543 -28.12 3.56 3.37
C LEU A 543 -28.23 2.47 2.29
N THR A 544 -28.86 2.80 1.16
CA THR A 544 -29.18 1.80 0.13
C THR A 544 -28.90 2.31 -1.27
N SER A 545 -28.45 1.41 -2.14
CA SER A 545 -28.31 1.60 -3.58
C SER A 545 -29.60 1.25 -4.35
N THR A 546 -30.64 0.75 -3.68
CA THR A 546 -31.91 0.29 -4.28
C THR A 546 -33.13 0.99 -3.65
N PRO A 547 -33.26 2.32 -3.76
CA PRO A 547 -34.30 3.08 -3.06
C PRO A 547 -35.73 2.65 -3.44
N GLU A 548 -35.92 2.25 -4.70
CA GLU A 548 -37.22 1.81 -5.22
C GLU A 548 -37.81 0.60 -4.48
N PHE A 549 -36.95 -0.27 -3.95
CA PHE A 549 -37.39 -1.44 -3.17
C PHE A 549 -38.03 -1.03 -1.84
N HIS A 550 -37.58 0.09 -1.25
CA HIS A 550 -37.99 0.54 0.09
C HIS A 550 -39.05 1.67 0.07
N LYS A 551 -39.38 2.21 -1.09
CA LYS A 551 -40.13 3.48 -1.25
C LYS A 551 -41.50 3.58 -0.57
N HIS A 552 -42.15 2.47 -0.20
CA HIS A 552 -43.44 2.57 0.51
C HIS A 552 -43.34 2.46 2.04
N ASP A 553 -42.20 2.06 2.60
CA ASP A 553 -41.97 2.10 4.06
C ASP A 553 -40.97 3.20 4.46
N PHE A 554 -40.20 3.72 3.51
CA PHE A 554 -39.15 4.69 3.75
C PHE A 554 -39.26 5.89 2.81
N ILE A 555 -38.97 7.08 3.33
CA ILE A 555 -38.77 8.32 2.58
C ILE A 555 -37.30 8.50 2.23
N ILE A 556 -37.04 9.01 1.03
CA ILE A 556 -35.71 9.46 0.63
C ILE A 556 -35.45 10.81 1.28
N LEU A 557 -34.36 10.92 2.03
CA LEU A 557 -33.88 12.17 2.61
C LEU A 557 -32.92 12.89 1.66
N GLU A 558 -31.94 12.16 1.13
CA GLU A 558 -30.90 12.70 0.27
C GLU A 558 -30.37 11.61 -0.68
N GLN A 559 -29.97 12.02 -1.89
CA GLN A 559 -29.26 11.19 -2.85
C GLN A 559 -27.79 11.61 -2.89
N ILE A 560 -26.89 10.66 -2.72
CA ILE A 560 -25.45 10.87 -2.81
C ILE A 560 -24.93 10.37 -4.14
N ASP A 561 -24.40 11.31 -4.92
CA ASP A 561 -23.82 11.01 -6.22
C ASP A 561 -22.40 10.46 -6.07
N GLY A 562 -22.08 9.47 -6.90
CA GLY A 562 -20.73 8.91 -7.05
C GLY A 562 -20.25 9.02 -8.49
N TYR A 563 -18.99 8.68 -8.72
CA TYR A 563 -18.41 8.61 -10.07
C TYR A 563 -19.21 7.64 -10.97
N ALA A 564 -19.57 8.10 -12.17
CA ALA A 564 -20.29 7.32 -13.17
C ALA A 564 -19.55 7.21 -14.52
N GLY A 565 -18.62 8.13 -14.82
CA GLY A 565 -17.89 8.11 -16.08
C GLY A 565 -17.16 9.42 -16.38
N LEU A 566 -16.67 9.53 -17.61
CA LEU A 566 -16.10 10.75 -18.15
C LEU A 566 -16.83 11.13 -19.42
N ASP A 567 -17.35 12.36 -19.47
CA ASP A 567 -17.97 12.95 -20.64
C ASP A 567 -16.94 13.79 -21.40
N ARG A 568 -16.98 13.74 -22.73
CA ARG A 568 -16.10 14.55 -23.58
C ARG A 568 -16.68 15.95 -23.73
N VAL A 569 -15.85 16.96 -23.48
CA VAL A 569 -16.21 18.36 -23.71
C VAL A 569 -15.65 18.83 -25.04
N PRO A 570 -16.43 19.53 -25.88
CA PRO A 570 -15.91 20.12 -27.12
C PRO A 570 -14.77 21.10 -26.83
N LEU A 571 -13.66 20.99 -27.56
CA LEU A 571 -12.48 21.86 -27.36
C LEU A 571 -12.81 23.35 -27.50
N GLY A 572 -13.78 23.71 -28.34
CA GLY A 572 -14.21 25.10 -28.53
C GLY A 572 -14.68 25.77 -27.23
N ARG A 573 -15.31 25.02 -26.33
CA ARG A 573 -15.72 25.53 -25.01
C ARG A 573 -14.51 25.79 -24.12
N ILE A 574 -13.58 24.84 -24.08
CA ILE A 574 -12.36 24.90 -23.24
C ILE A 574 -11.48 26.09 -23.63
N ILE A 575 -11.32 26.33 -24.93
CA ILE A 575 -10.54 27.48 -25.44
C ILE A 575 -11.11 28.81 -24.93
N GLN A 576 -12.43 28.89 -24.71
CA GLN A 576 -13.09 30.10 -24.23
C GLN A 576 -13.08 30.23 -22.70
N THR A 577 -13.25 29.11 -21.97
CA THR A 577 -13.41 29.10 -20.51
C THR A 577 -12.07 29.01 -19.77
N CYS A 578 -11.16 28.17 -20.25
CA CYS A 578 -9.91 27.86 -19.54
C CYS A 578 -8.99 29.09 -19.34
N PRO A 579 -8.77 29.98 -20.33
CA PRO A 579 -7.97 31.18 -20.11
C PRO A 579 -8.55 32.11 -19.03
N ARG A 580 -9.88 32.16 -18.89
CA ARG A 580 -10.55 32.96 -17.85
C ARG A 580 -10.37 32.33 -16.48
N ALA A 581 -10.55 31.01 -16.37
CA ALA A 581 -10.35 30.26 -15.13
C ALA A 581 -8.90 30.38 -14.64
N ILE A 582 -7.91 30.22 -15.55
CA ILE A 582 -6.49 30.41 -15.24
C ILE A 582 -6.21 31.86 -14.83
N LYS A 583 -6.73 32.86 -15.56
CA LYS A 583 -6.52 34.26 -15.21
C LYS A 583 -7.09 34.60 -13.82
N GLY A 584 -8.27 34.06 -13.49
CA GLY A 584 -8.90 34.21 -12.18
C GLY A 584 -8.12 33.53 -11.05
N LEU A 585 -7.53 32.37 -11.32
CA LEU A 585 -6.65 31.67 -10.38
C LEU A 585 -5.36 32.48 -10.14
N VAL A 586 -4.71 32.95 -11.22
CA VAL A 586 -3.45 33.71 -11.14
C VAL A 586 -3.66 35.05 -10.44
N SER A 587 -4.77 35.75 -10.71
CA SER A 587 -5.06 37.04 -10.05
C SER A 587 -5.38 36.90 -8.56
N ASN A 588 -5.85 35.73 -8.11
CA ASN A 588 -6.22 35.45 -6.72
C ASN A 588 -5.30 34.42 -6.05
N PHE A 589 -4.11 34.19 -6.62
CA PHE A 589 -3.25 33.09 -6.21
C PHE A 589 -2.75 33.29 -4.78
N SER A 590 -3.29 32.50 -3.87
CA SER A 590 -2.76 32.31 -2.52
C SER A 590 -2.66 30.80 -2.27
N LEU A 591 -1.51 30.35 -1.77
CA LEU A 591 -1.32 28.95 -1.36
C LEU A 591 -2.36 28.51 -0.31
N SER A 592 -2.90 29.43 0.49
CA SER A 592 -3.95 29.15 1.46
C SER A 592 -5.35 28.96 0.84
N LYS A 593 -5.56 29.34 -0.43
CA LYS A 593 -6.83 29.23 -1.15
C LYS A 593 -6.88 28.08 -2.15
N LEU A 594 -5.81 27.32 -2.31
CA LEU A 594 -5.78 26.15 -3.20
C LEU A 594 -6.52 24.98 -2.54
N SER A 595 -7.86 25.02 -2.56
CA SER A 595 -8.71 23.96 -2.03
C SER A 595 -9.02 22.91 -3.10
N LYS A 596 -9.54 21.75 -2.68
CA LYS A 596 -10.05 20.71 -3.57
C LYS A 596 -11.07 21.29 -4.57
N ASP A 597 -11.98 22.14 -4.09
CA ASP A 597 -13.03 22.74 -4.90
C ASP A 597 -12.46 23.66 -5.99
N THR A 598 -11.41 24.43 -5.69
CA THR A 598 -10.74 25.28 -6.68
C THR A 598 -10.09 24.44 -7.79
N VAL A 599 -9.49 23.30 -7.45
CA VAL A 599 -8.88 22.41 -8.45
C VAL A 599 -9.95 21.66 -9.25
N ASP A 600 -11.05 21.25 -8.62
CA ASP A 600 -12.19 20.63 -9.30
C ASP A 600 -12.86 21.61 -10.27
N GLU A 601 -13.01 22.88 -9.90
CA GLU A 601 -13.51 23.94 -10.78
C GLU A 601 -12.57 24.17 -11.97
N LEU A 602 -11.26 24.25 -11.72
CA LEU A 602 -10.28 24.40 -12.78
C LEU A 602 -10.28 23.20 -13.74
N LEU A 603 -10.39 21.97 -13.22
CA LEU A 603 -10.56 20.78 -14.06
C LEU A 603 -11.86 20.83 -14.85
N LYS A 604 -12.97 21.28 -14.26
CA LYS A 604 -14.25 21.39 -14.95
C LYS A 604 -14.18 22.35 -16.14
N GLU A 605 -13.47 23.47 -15.99
CA GLU A 605 -13.36 24.50 -17.01
C GLU A 605 -12.23 24.26 -18.04
N CYS A 606 -11.18 23.53 -17.67
CA CYS A 606 -9.99 23.32 -18.52
C CYS A 606 -9.82 21.89 -19.05
N SER A 607 -10.51 20.89 -18.50
CA SER A 607 -10.33 19.49 -18.92
C SER A 607 -11.18 19.14 -20.15
N PRO A 608 -10.63 18.41 -21.13
CA PRO A 608 -11.41 17.81 -22.22
C PRO A 608 -12.30 16.66 -21.76
N LEU A 609 -12.14 16.21 -20.52
CA LEU A 609 -12.92 15.16 -19.89
C LEU A 609 -13.56 15.71 -18.61
N GLN A 610 -14.89 15.75 -18.57
CA GLN A 610 -15.67 16.13 -17.39
C GLN A 610 -16.13 14.89 -16.63
N ILE A 611 -16.12 14.98 -15.30
CA ILE A 611 -16.53 13.89 -14.42
C ILE A 611 -18.05 13.81 -14.44
N LYS A 612 -18.58 12.70 -14.95
CA LYS A 612 -20.00 12.36 -14.85
C LYS A 612 -20.26 11.76 -13.47
N LYS A 613 -21.24 12.31 -12.76
CA LYS A 613 -21.70 11.83 -11.45
C LYS A 613 -23.15 11.40 -11.55
N GLU A 614 -23.51 10.31 -10.87
CA GLU A 614 -24.87 9.79 -10.81
C GLU A 614 -25.16 9.28 -9.40
N GLY A 615 -26.45 9.23 -9.03
CA GLY A 615 -26.90 8.70 -7.75
C GLY A 615 -26.40 7.26 -7.54
N LYS A 616 -25.67 7.04 -6.45
CA LYS A 616 -25.16 5.70 -6.08
C LYS A 616 -25.75 5.20 -4.79
N ILE A 617 -25.92 6.08 -3.79
CA ILE A 617 -26.43 5.73 -2.46
C ILE A 617 -27.52 6.73 -2.09
N TRP A 618 -28.61 6.22 -1.54
CA TRP A 618 -29.72 7.01 -1.01
C TRP A 618 -29.80 6.85 0.49
N ILE A 619 -29.97 7.98 1.17
CA ILE A 619 -30.23 8.03 2.60
C ILE A 619 -31.74 8.00 2.76
N MET A 620 -32.26 6.98 3.42
CA MET A 620 -33.70 6.82 3.62
C MET A 620 -34.06 6.69 5.10
N ARG A 621 -35.26 7.15 5.47
CA ARG A 621 -35.81 7.07 6.83
C ARG A 621 -37.20 6.44 6.81
N ARG A 622 -37.49 5.58 7.79
CA ARG A 622 -38.80 4.90 7.88
C ARG A 622 -39.93 5.90 8.14
N PHE A 623 -41.08 5.70 7.51
CA PHE A 623 -42.29 6.44 7.86
C PHE A 623 -42.64 6.25 9.34
N GLY A 624 -42.97 7.34 10.04
CA GLY A 624 -43.32 7.30 11.46
C GLY A 624 -42.17 6.86 12.39
N ALA A 625 -40.92 7.05 11.98
CA ALA A 625 -39.76 6.75 12.85
C ALA A 625 -39.58 7.77 13.99
N LEU A 626 -40.03 9.02 13.79
CA LEU A 626 -39.92 10.12 14.76
C LEU A 626 -40.83 9.94 15.98
#